data_AF-A0A5B9DUE0-F1
#
_entry.id   AF-A0A5B9DUE0-F1
#
_cell.length_a   1.000
_cell.length_b   1.000
_cell.length_c   1.000
_cell.angle_alpha   90.00
_cell.angle_beta   90.00
_cell.angle_gamma   90.00
#
_symmetry.space_group_name_H-M   'P 1'
#
loop_
_entity.id
_entity.type
_entity.pdbx_description
1 polymer ?
#
loop_
_entity_poly.entity_id
_entity_poly.type
_entity_poly.pdbx_seq_one_letter_code
_entity_poly.pdbx_strand_id
1 'polypeptide(L)'
;MAVTRTDLRHVLSKDDADLVEQARQPGLSELTSDELRQLSIRLRERRDRSNKLVSGHRRATKGRSNTPVEKFEANQRRHAAIYAEAVARTNKERSRRTARARHEELVANSRRALALRQAAEDGGTKRPAGGATASAGMKAKDNAKTRKVGSASQKGRVSQATKVAQAKRDTRGA
;
A
#
# COMPACT_ATOMS: atom_id res chain seq x y z
N MET A 1 14.32 -23.48 -3.32
CA MET A 1 15.44 -24.31 -3.80
C MET A 1 16.68 -23.44 -3.85
N ALA A 2 17.81 -23.91 -3.33
CA ALA A 2 19.08 -23.24 -3.60
C ALA A 2 19.63 -23.79 -4.92
N VAL A 3 19.68 -22.96 -5.96
CA VAL A 3 20.23 -23.35 -7.27
C VAL A 3 21.67 -22.88 -7.36
N THR A 4 22.61 -23.81 -7.52
CA THR A 4 24.03 -23.47 -7.63
C THR A 4 24.35 -22.88 -9.01
N ARG A 5 25.50 -22.21 -9.13
CA ARG A 5 25.99 -21.70 -10.43
C ARG A 5 26.17 -22.81 -11.45
N THR A 6 26.69 -23.95 -11.01
CA THR A 6 26.90 -25.14 -11.84
C THR A 6 25.56 -25.67 -12.33
N ASP A 7 24.55 -25.76 -11.45
CA ASP A 7 23.20 -26.18 -11.84
C ASP A 7 22.58 -25.26 -12.89
N LEU A 8 22.78 -23.94 -12.78
CA LEU A 8 22.25 -22.98 -13.76
C LEU A 8 22.80 -23.26 -15.18
N ARG A 9 24.08 -23.57 -15.30
CA ARG A 9 24.73 -23.85 -16.60
C ARG A 9 24.30 -25.17 -17.22
N HIS A 10 23.85 -26.12 -16.41
CA HIS A 10 23.32 -27.40 -16.90
C HIS A 10 21.84 -27.34 -17.26
N VAL A 11 21.08 -26.45 -16.63
CA VAL A 11 19.63 -26.35 -16.80
C VAL A 11 19.26 -25.32 -17.86
N LEU A 12 19.90 -24.15 -17.85
CA LEU A 12 19.55 -23.03 -18.73
C LEU A 12 20.52 -22.91 -19.90
N SER A 13 20.07 -22.19 -20.93
CA SER A 13 20.97 -21.71 -21.99
C SER A 13 22.00 -20.73 -21.41
N LYS A 14 23.13 -20.54 -22.11
CA LYS A 14 24.19 -19.62 -21.66
C LYS A 14 23.64 -18.22 -21.38
N ASP A 15 22.90 -17.66 -22.33
CA ASP A 15 22.34 -16.30 -22.22
C ASP A 15 21.35 -16.16 -21.07
N ASP A 16 20.53 -17.20 -20.85
CA ASP A 16 19.56 -17.20 -19.75
C ASP A 16 20.23 -17.41 -18.39
N ALA A 17 21.30 -18.21 -18.33
CA ALA A 17 22.12 -18.39 -17.14
C ALA A 17 22.82 -17.07 -16.77
N ASP A 18 23.39 -16.36 -17.76
CA ASP A 18 24.03 -15.06 -17.56
C ASP A 18 23.02 -14.01 -17.07
N LEU A 19 21.79 -14.02 -17.60
CA LEU A 19 20.71 -13.15 -17.14
C LEU A 19 20.32 -13.41 -15.67
N VAL A 20 20.26 -14.69 -15.26
CA VAL A 20 19.98 -15.05 -13.86
C VAL A 20 21.15 -14.70 -12.95
N GLU A 21 22.38 -14.80 -13.43
CA GLU A 21 23.59 -14.39 -12.70
C GLU A 21 23.65 -12.88 -12.46
N GLN A 22 23.19 -12.05 -13.40
CA GLN A 22 23.02 -10.60 -13.17
C GLN A 22 22.06 -10.29 -12.01
N ALA A 23 21.12 -11.19 -11.72
CA ALA A 23 20.18 -11.05 -10.60
C ALA A 23 20.75 -11.56 -9.25
N ARG A 24 22.01 -12.02 -9.22
CA ARG A 24 22.71 -12.49 -8.01
C ARG A 24 23.61 -11.38 -7.46
N GLN A 25 23.90 -11.42 -6.16
CA GLN A 25 24.90 -10.55 -5.55
C GLN A 25 26.32 -10.99 -5.97
N PRO A 26 27.28 -10.07 -6.18
CA PRO A 26 27.19 -8.61 -5.95
C PRO A 26 26.58 -7.80 -7.11
N GLY A 27 26.48 -8.36 -8.32
CA GLY A 27 26.05 -7.62 -9.52
C GLY A 27 24.69 -6.92 -9.39
N LEU A 28 23.75 -7.52 -8.65
CA LEU A 28 22.45 -6.90 -8.35
C LEU A 28 22.56 -5.55 -7.59
N SER A 29 23.60 -5.36 -6.77
CA SER A 29 23.84 -4.09 -6.05
C SER A 29 24.39 -3.00 -6.95
N GLU A 30 25.13 -3.35 -8.01
CA GLU A 30 25.81 -2.41 -8.90
C GLU A 30 24.86 -1.78 -9.93
N LEU A 31 23.75 -2.45 -10.25
CA LEU A 31 22.78 -1.98 -11.23
C LEU A 31 22.08 -0.71 -10.76
N THR A 32 21.81 0.21 -11.70
CA THR A 32 20.95 1.38 -11.48
C THR A 32 19.48 0.98 -11.30
N SER A 33 18.63 1.92 -10.86
CA SER A 33 17.18 1.67 -10.70
C SER A 33 16.48 1.29 -12.00
N ASP A 34 16.90 1.90 -13.12
CA ASP A 34 16.34 1.61 -14.44
C ASP A 34 16.80 0.26 -14.96
N GLU A 35 18.09 -0.08 -14.79
CA GLU A 35 18.61 -1.39 -15.15
C GLU A 35 17.97 -2.51 -14.33
N LEU A 36 17.71 -2.29 -13.03
CA LEU A 36 16.95 -3.23 -12.20
C LEU A 36 15.53 -3.43 -12.72
N ARG A 37 14.88 -2.36 -13.19
CA ARG A 37 13.55 -2.43 -13.80
C ARG A 37 13.59 -3.25 -15.10
N GLN A 38 14.55 -2.98 -15.98
CA GLN A 38 14.72 -3.71 -17.23
C GLN A 38 15.09 -5.18 -17.01
N LEU A 39 15.95 -5.48 -16.05
CA LEU A 39 16.27 -6.84 -15.64
C LEU A 39 15.03 -7.58 -15.15
N SER A 40 14.21 -6.94 -14.30
CA SER A 40 12.95 -7.52 -13.81
C SER A 40 11.99 -7.87 -14.95
N ILE A 41 11.87 -6.99 -15.95
CA ILE A 41 11.03 -7.22 -17.14
C ILE A 41 11.53 -8.44 -17.93
N ARG A 42 12.82 -8.45 -18.29
CA ARG A 42 13.43 -9.56 -19.04
C ARG A 42 13.27 -10.91 -18.33
N LEU A 43 13.48 -10.95 -17.01
CA LEU A 43 13.31 -12.18 -16.22
C LEU A 43 11.84 -12.66 -16.19
N ARG A 44 10.88 -11.74 -16.08
CA ARG A 44 9.44 -12.07 -16.13
C ARG A 44 9.06 -12.62 -17.49
N GLU A 45 9.53 -12.02 -18.57
CA GLU A 45 9.28 -12.51 -19.94
C GLU A 45 9.81 -13.93 -20.13
N ARG A 46 11.02 -14.24 -19.64
CA ARG A 46 11.61 -15.60 -19.71
C ARG A 46 10.81 -16.62 -18.89
N ARG A 47 10.38 -16.24 -17.69
CA ARG A 47 9.50 -17.06 -16.84
C ARG A 47 8.16 -17.33 -17.54
N ASP A 48 7.52 -16.29 -18.04
CA ASP A 48 6.19 -16.37 -18.63
C ASP A 48 6.24 -17.15 -19.96
N ARG A 49 7.34 -17.03 -20.72
CA ARG A 49 7.62 -17.90 -21.87
C ARG A 49 7.69 -19.37 -21.47
N SER A 50 8.42 -19.71 -20.41
CA SER A 50 8.53 -21.10 -19.92
C SER A 50 7.16 -21.65 -19.52
N ASN A 51 6.34 -20.85 -18.83
CA ASN A 51 4.96 -21.22 -18.47
C ASN A 51 4.06 -21.39 -19.71
N LYS A 52 4.16 -20.48 -20.69
CA LYS A 52 3.41 -20.57 -21.95
C LYS A 52 3.77 -21.85 -22.73
N LEU A 53 5.03 -22.25 -22.73
CA LEU A 53 5.48 -23.50 -23.36
C LEU A 53 4.87 -24.73 -22.70
N VAL A 54 4.79 -24.78 -21.36
CA VAL A 54 4.08 -25.86 -20.65
C VAL A 54 2.60 -25.88 -21.03
N SER A 55 1.92 -24.74 -20.99
CA SER A 55 0.49 -24.66 -21.32
C SER A 55 0.19 -24.93 -22.81
N GLY A 56 1.10 -24.57 -23.71
CA GLY A 56 1.02 -24.90 -25.13
C GLY A 56 1.22 -26.40 -25.37
N HIS A 57 2.23 -26.98 -24.74
CA HIS A 57 2.52 -28.41 -24.80
C HIS A 57 1.34 -29.25 -24.32
N ARG A 58 0.80 -28.97 -23.13
CA ARG A 58 -0.40 -29.64 -22.59
C ARG A 58 -1.58 -29.62 -23.53
N ARG A 59 -1.82 -28.48 -24.22
CA ARG A 59 -2.90 -28.35 -25.20
C ARG A 59 -2.64 -29.17 -26.45
N ALA A 60 -1.40 -29.21 -26.93
CA ALA A 60 -1.00 -29.96 -28.12
C ALA A 60 -0.99 -31.48 -27.92
N THR A 61 -0.72 -31.95 -26.69
CA THR A 61 -0.68 -33.37 -26.32
C THR A 61 -2.00 -33.90 -25.78
N LYS A 62 -2.94 -33.03 -25.41
CA LYS A 62 -4.29 -33.44 -25.00
C LYS A 62 -4.95 -34.27 -26.12
N GLY A 63 -5.21 -35.55 -25.85
CA GLY A 63 -5.82 -36.50 -26.80
C GLY A 63 -4.82 -37.25 -27.69
N ARG A 64 -3.50 -37.10 -27.49
CA ARG A 64 -2.45 -37.89 -28.15
C ARG A 64 -1.73 -38.75 -27.12
N SER A 65 -1.80 -40.08 -27.24
CA SER A 65 -1.38 -41.03 -26.19
C SER A 65 0.12 -41.33 -26.11
N ASN A 66 0.94 -40.95 -27.10
CA ASN A 66 2.29 -41.52 -27.25
C ASN A 66 3.46 -40.52 -27.14
N THR A 67 3.26 -39.29 -26.63
CA THR A 67 4.37 -38.35 -26.41
C THR A 67 4.88 -38.40 -24.97
N PRO A 68 6.20 -38.46 -24.74
CA PRO A 68 6.78 -38.36 -23.39
C PRO A 68 6.62 -36.93 -22.84
N VAL A 69 5.45 -36.66 -22.26
CA VAL A 69 5.01 -35.33 -21.82
C VAL A 69 5.73 -34.85 -20.57
N GLU A 70 6.08 -35.77 -19.67
CA GLU A 70 6.49 -35.45 -18.31
C GLU A 70 7.88 -34.79 -18.24
N LYS A 71 8.85 -35.26 -19.03
CA LYS A 71 10.23 -34.73 -19.00
C LYS A 71 10.30 -33.29 -19.50
N PHE A 72 9.64 -32.98 -20.61
CA PHE A 72 9.60 -31.60 -21.14
C PHE A 72 8.94 -30.65 -20.14
N GLU A 73 7.78 -31.01 -19.60
CA GLU A 73 7.08 -30.16 -18.65
C GLU A 73 7.85 -29.97 -17.34
N ALA A 74 8.52 -31.02 -16.85
CA ALA A 74 9.39 -30.93 -15.67
C ALA A 74 10.54 -29.93 -15.88
N ASN A 75 11.22 -30.00 -17.03
CA ASN A 75 12.31 -29.07 -17.36
C ASN A 75 11.81 -27.63 -17.45
N GLN A 76 10.70 -27.39 -18.14
CA GLN A 76 10.16 -26.03 -18.27
C GLN A 76 9.63 -25.46 -16.96
N ARG A 77 9.08 -26.29 -16.07
CA ARG A 77 8.72 -25.87 -14.70
C ARG A 77 9.98 -25.54 -13.88
N ARG A 78 11.06 -26.30 -14.04
CA ARG A 78 12.35 -25.99 -13.42
C ARG A 78 12.90 -24.65 -13.90
N HIS A 79 12.82 -24.36 -15.20
CA HIS A 79 13.20 -23.05 -15.76
C HIS A 79 12.36 -21.92 -15.15
N ALA A 80 11.03 -22.07 -15.14
CA ALA A 80 10.12 -21.09 -14.55
C ALA A 80 10.41 -20.83 -13.06
N ALA A 81 10.73 -21.88 -12.29
CA ALA A 81 11.09 -21.76 -10.88
C ALA A 81 12.39 -20.95 -10.68
N ILE A 82 13.42 -21.21 -11.49
CA ILE A 82 14.68 -20.46 -11.46
C ILE A 82 14.45 -18.98 -11.76
N TYR A 83 13.71 -18.66 -12.82
CA TYR A 83 13.40 -17.27 -13.16
C TYR A 83 12.54 -16.59 -12.09
N ALA A 84 11.58 -17.31 -11.49
CA ALA A 84 10.77 -16.78 -10.41
C ALA A 84 11.61 -16.40 -9.18
N GLU A 85 12.60 -17.23 -8.84
CA GLU A 85 13.54 -16.92 -7.75
C GLU A 85 14.40 -15.69 -8.08
N ALA A 86 14.91 -15.59 -9.31
CA ALA A 86 15.64 -14.41 -9.78
C ALA A 86 14.79 -13.13 -9.68
N VAL A 87 13.53 -13.19 -10.12
CA VAL A 87 12.57 -12.08 -9.98
C VAL A 87 12.35 -11.70 -8.51
N ALA A 88 12.25 -12.69 -7.62
CA ALA A 88 12.09 -12.44 -6.18
C ALA A 88 13.30 -11.69 -5.60
N ARG A 89 14.53 -12.06 -6.00
CA ARG A 89 15.76 -11.34 -5.59
C ARG A 89 15.77 -9.90 -6.09
N THR A 90 15.46 -9.67 -7.37
CA THR A 90 15.40 -8.31 -7.95
C THR A 90 14.34 -7.45 -7.25
N ASN A 91 13.15 -7.99 -6.98
CA ASN A 91 12.11 -7.27 -6.25
C ASN A 91 12.53 -6.93 -4.82
N LYS A 92 13.23 -7.86 -4.14
CA LYS A 92 13.76 -7.64 -2.79
C LYS A 92 14.78 -6.50 -2.77
N GLU A 93 15.69 -6.44 -3.75
CA GLU A 93 16.65 -5.33 -3.84
C GLU A 93 15.95 -3.99 -4.10
N ARG A 94 14.97 -3.96 -5.02
CA ARG A 94 14.17 -2.75 -5.25
C ARG A 94 13.46 -2.30 -3.97
N SER A 95 12.84 -3.21 -3.24
CA SER A 95 12.19 -2.93 -1.96
C SER A 95 13.19 -2.41 -0.92
N ARG A 96 14.39 -3.00 -0.83
CA ARG A 96 15.47 -2.55 0.04
C ARG A 96 15.86 -1.10 -0.26
N ARG A 97 16.05 -0.75 -1.54
CA ARG A 97 16.40 0.62 -1.96
C ARG A 97 15.29 1.61 -1.61
N THR A 98 14.03 1.27 -1.89
CA THR A 98 12.89 2.12 -1.53
C THR A 98 12.76 2.30 -0.02
N ALA A 99 12.97 1.26 0.77
CA ALA A 99 12.91 1.34 2.23
C ALA A 99 14.02 2.26 2.78
N ARG A 100 15.25 2.18 2.24
CA ARG A 100 16.36 3.08 2.61
C ARG A 100 16.04 4.54 2.27
N ALA A 101 15.62 4.82 1.04
CA ALA A 101 15.26 6.18 0.63
C ALA A 101 14.16 6.78 1.51
N ARG A 102 13.11 6.00 1.83
CA ARG A 102 12.05 6.43 2.75
C ARG A 102 12.54 6.71 4.16
N HIS A 103 13.48 5.89 4.65
CA HIS A 103 14.07 6.11 5.97
C HIS A 103 14.89 7.40 6.01
N GLU A 104 15.71 7.65 4.98
CA GLU A 104 16.49 8.89 4.85
C GLU A 104 15.59 10.13 4.77
N GLU A 105 14.50 10.05 4.00
CA GLU A 105 13.49 11.12 3.92
C GLU A 105 12.82 11.37 5.27
N LEU A 106 12.46 10.31 6.00
CA LEU A 106 11.87 10.42 7.34
C LEU A 106 12.83 11.11 8.33
N VAL A 107 14.11 10.75 8.31
CA VAL A 107 15.14 11.38 9.14
C VAL A 107 15.34 12.85 8.76
N ALA A 108 15.32 13.18 7.47
CA ALA A 108 15.41 14.57 7.02
C ALA A 108 14.18 15.40 7.46
N ASN A 109 12.99 14.81 7.38
CA ASN A 109 11.74 15.45 7.83
C ASN A 109 11.71 15.66 9.33
N SER A 110 12.15 14.67 10.12
CA SER A 110 12.19 14.78 11.58
C SER A 110 13.18 15.85 12.04
N ARG A 111 14.36 15.93 11.40
CA ARG A 111 15.35 16.98 11.66
C ARG A 111 14.81 18.37 11.33
N ARG A 112 14.11 18.52 10.20
CA ARG A 112 13.45 19.79 9.82
C ARG A 112 12.37 20.19 10.82
N ALA A 113 11.52 19.26 11.23
CA ALA A 113 10.48 19.53 12.24
C ALA A 113 11.08 19.92 13.60
N LEU A 114 12.16 19.25 14.01
CA LEU A 114 12.89 19.59 15.24
C LEU A 114 13.46 21.01 15.16
N ALA A 115 14.12 21.37 14.05
CA ALA A 115 14.68 22.70 13.85
C ALA A 115 13.61 23.79 13.85
N LEU A 116 12.44 23.55 13.23
CA LEU A 116 11.31 24.47 13.27
C LEU A 116 10.76 24.65 14.68
N ARG A 117 10.67 23.57 15.46
CA ARG A 117 10.25 23.63 16.85
C ARG A 117 11.24 24.43 17.69
N GLN A 118 12.53 24.15 17.56
CA GLN A 118 13.59 24.88 18.27
C GLN A 118 13.58 26.36 17.88
N ALA A 119 13.47 26.69 16.60
CA ALA A 119 13.35 28.07 16.14
C ALA A 119 12.08 28.78 16.66
N ALA A 120 10.97 28.06 16.87
CA ALA A 120 9.77 28.61 17.48
C ALA A 120 9.92 28.83 18.99
N GLU A 121 10.69 27.98 19.68
CA GLU A 121 11.05 28.13 21.10
C GLU A 121 12.04 29.29 21.30
N ASP A 122 13.11 29.36 20.49
CA ASP A 122 14.16 30.39 20.53
C ASP A 122 13.67 31.75 20.01
N GLY A 123 12.86 31.73 18.95
CA GLY A 123 12.24 32.90 18.33
C GLY A 123 11.18 33.56 19.21
N GLY A 124 10.93 33.02 20.41
CA GLY A 124 10.36 33.76 21.52
C GLY A 124 9.14 34.57 21.09
N THR A 125 8.05 33.90 20.72
CA THR A 125 6.77 34.50 21.08
C THR A 125 6.77 34.53 22.60
N LYS A 126 7.25 35.65 23.17
CA LYS A 126 6.91 36.07 24.52
C LYS A 126 5.40 36.16 24.48
N ARG A 127 4.72 35.02 24.69
CA ARG A 127 3.29 35.00 24.92
C ARG A 127 3.12 36.05 26.00
N PRO A 128 2.35 37.13 25.73
CA PRO A 128 2.22 38.18 26.72
C PRO A 128 1.87 37.47 28.02
N ALA A 129 2.67 37.74 29.07
CA ALA A 129 2.44 37.16 30.38
C ALA A 129 0.94 37.30 30.62
N GLY A 130 0.26 36.18 30.91
CA GLY A 130 -1.19 36.18 31.07
C GLY A 130 -1.52 37.33 32.01
N GLY A 131 -2.04 38.42 31.46
CA GLY A 131 -2.38 39.60 32.26
C GLY A 131 -3.43 39.17 33.29
N ALA A 132 -3.78 40.06 34.21
CA ALA A 132 -4.82 39.79 35.19
C ALA A 132 -6.08 39.23 34.49
N THR A 133 -6.27 37.92 34.58
CA THR A 133 -7.52 37.29 34.14
C THR A 133 -8.57 37.78 35.11
N ALA A 134 -9.72 38.25 34.63
CA ALA A 134 -10.81 38.67 35.50
C ALA A 134 -10.99 37.65 36.63
N SER A 135 -10.93 38.12 37.89
CA SER A 135 -11.22 37.29 39.06
C SER A 135 -12.49 36.50 38.77
N ALA A 136 -12.43 35.17 38.96
CA ALA A 136 -13.48 34.20 38.61
C ALA A 136 -14.81 34.90 38.35
N GLY A 137 -15.10 35.16 37.07
CA GLY A 137 -16.27 35.91 36.67
C GLY A 137 -17.57 35.29 37.19
N MET A 138 -18.70 35.87 36.82
CA MET A 138 -20.03 35.40 37.19
C MET A 138 -20.12 33.85 37.16
N LYS A 139 -20.34 33.23 38.32
CA LYS A 139 -20.50 31.78 38.47
C LYS A 139 -21.47 31.29 37.39
N ALA A 140 -21.08 30.24 36.67
CA ALA A 140 -21.96 29.62 35.68
C ALA A 140 -23.31 29.30 36.36
N LYS A 141 -24.39 29.93 35.90
CA LYS A 141 -25.73 29.48 36.26
C LYS A 141 -25.92 28.15 35.56
N ASP A 142 -26.03 27.08 36.35
CA ASP A 142 -26.43 25.79 35.81
C ASP A 142 -27.72 25.97 35.03
N ASN A 143 -27.67 25.63 33.73
CA ASN A 143 -28.86 25.59 32.91
C ASN A 143 -29.73 24.45 33.46
N ALA A 144 -30.75 24.79 34.25
CA ALA A 144 -31.74 23.83 34.72
C ALA A 144 -32.31 23.13 33.48
N LYS A 145 -31.88 21.90 33.24
CA LYS A 145 -32.28 21.12 32.06
C LYS A 145 -33.80 21.19 31.98
N THR A 146 -34.30 21.76 30.89
CA THR A 146 -35.73 21.99 30.70
C THR A 146 -36.45 20.66 30.92
N ARG A 147 -37.41 20.64 31.86
CA ARG A 147 -38.14 19.41 32.22
C ARG A 147 -38.72 18.81 30.94
N LYS A 148 -38.46 17.53 30.70
CA LYS A 148 -38.97 16.82 29.53
C LYS A 148 -40.50 16.82 29.59
N VAL A 149 -41.14 17.63 28.73
CA VAL A 149 -42.60 17.67 28.60
C VAL A 149 -43.00 16.62 27.56
N GLY A 150 -43.64 15.54 28.01
CA GLY A 150 -44.18 14.48 27.15
C GLY A 150 -43.17 13.39 26.76
N SER A 151 -43.71 12.27 26.26
CA SER A 151 -42.90 11.16 25.74
C SER A 151 -42.40 11.44 24.31
N ALA A 152 -41.25 10.88 23.94
CA ALA A 152 -40.67 11.10 22.61
C ALA A 152 -41.59 10.62 21.47
N SER A 153 -42.37 9.56 21.72
CA SER A 153 -43.37 9.03 20.77
C SER A 153 -44.56 9.98 20.55
N GLN A 154 -44.85 10.88 21.49
CA GLN A 154 -45.91 11.87 21.36
C GLN A 154 -45.47 13.11 20.57
N LYS A 155 -44.16 13.37 20.43
CA LYS A 155 -43.63 14.58 19.77
C LYS A 155 -44.11 14.70 18.33
N GLY A 156 -44.04 13.61 17.57
CA GLY A 156 -44.50 13.58 16.17
C GLY A 156 -46.00 13.88 16.06
N ARG A 157 -46.81 13.24 16.90
CA ARG A 157 -48.27 13.43 16.93
C ARG A 157 -48.65 14.89 17.25
N VAL A 158 -48.06 15.46 18.30
CA VAL A 158 -48.33 16.85 18.70
C VAL A 158 -47.88 17.82 17.61
N SER A 159 -46.68 17.61 17.05
CA SER A 159 -46.17 18.47 15.96
C SER A 159 -47.08 18.46 14.73
N GLN A 160 -47.59 17.30 14.32
CA GLN A 160 -48.50 17.22 13.18
C GLN A 160 -49.87 17.83 13.50
N ALA A 161 -50.39 17.60 14.71
CA ALA A 161 -51.65 18.20 15.15
C ALA A 161 -51.57 19.74 15.15
N THR A 162 -50.48 20.32 15.68
CA THR A 162 -50.26 21.77 15.66
C THR A 162 -50.12 22.29 14.24
N LYS A 163 -49.39 21.59 13.36
CA LYS A 163 -49.25 22.00 11.95
C LYS A 163 -50.59 22.02 11.21
N VAL A 164 -51.43 21.00 11.42
CA VAL A 164 -52.78 20.93 10.83
C VAL A 164 -53.69 22.02 11.40
N ALA A 165 -53.64 22.27 12.72
CA ALA A 165 -54.42 23.32 13.35
C ALA A 165 -54.01 24.72 12.87
N GLN A 166 -52.71 24.95 12.66
CA GLN A 166 -52.20 26.20 12.11
C GLN A 166 -52.65 26.39 10.66
N ALA A 167 -52.50 25.37 9.81
CA ALA A 167 -52.99 25.43 8.43
C ALA A 167 -54.49 25.75 8.37
N LYS A 168 -55.31 25.13 9.24
CA LYS A 168 -56.74 25.46 9.35
C LYS A 168 -57.01 26.90 9.79
N ARG A 169 -56.17 27.45 10.67
CA ARG A 169 -56.27 28.84 11.12
C ARG A 169 -55.89 29.79 9.99
N ASP A 170 -54.80 29.50 9.30
CA ASP A 170 -54.30 30.31 8.19
C ASP A 170 -55.32 30.34 7.04
N THR A 171 -55.99 29.22 6.74
CA THR A 171 -57.10 29.17 5.76
C THR A 171 -58.38 29.88 6.21
N ARG A 172 -58.50 30.27 7.48
CA ARG A 172 -59.63 31.06 7.99
C ARG A 172 -59.29 32.55 8.10
N GLY A 173 -58.00 32.90 8.05
CA GLY A 173 -57.50 34.28 8.06
C GLY A 173 -57.11 34.80 6.67
N ALA A 174 -57.28 33.98 5.63
CA ALA A 174 -57.27 34.31 4.21
C ALA A 174 -58.70 34.18 3.66
#